data_AF-A0A3B0Q356-F1
#
_entry.id   AF-A0A3B0Q356-F1
#
_cell.length_a   1.000
_cell.length_b   1.000
_cell.length_c   1.000
_cell.angle_alpha   90.00
_cell.angle_beta   90.00
_cell.angle_gamma   90.00
#
_symmetry.space_group_name_H-M   'P 1'
#
loop_
_entity.id
_entity.type
_entity.pdbx_description
1 polymer ?
#
loop_
_entity_poly.entity_id
_entity_poly.type
_entity_poly.pdbx_seq_one_letter_code
_entity_poly.pdbx_strand_id
1 'polypeptide(L)'
;MGNIVIFKNSNGEYEVIDGQQRITTISLLIRAMYLMLEKNVDSNNEDVDILKHKLGTILWQQKDSSYNPDFSKFKLYSKVINDKNKLIFEEIIKNGTYNEKSKDNYSKNYNVILDLIKEKSEEITTGLINFYRFIIERVLILKIELNNFDTALNIFSTLNNRGLQLSDADIFKSVIYSKIKGSNEKDDFIKNW
;
A
#
# COMPACT_ATOMS: atom_id res chain seq x y z
N MET A 1 6.88 0.58 -13.85
CA MET A 1 6.24 -0.26 -12.81
C MET A 1 5.44 -1.34 -13.50
N GLY A 2 5.39 -2.56 -12.95
CA GLY A 2 4.57 -3.64 -13.52
C GLY A 2 3.06 -3.33 -13.46
N ASN A 3 2.25 -4.17 -14.09
CA ASN A 3 0.79 -4.10 -14.12
C ASN A 3 0.12 -4.35 -12.76
N ILE A 4 -0.89 -3.58 -12.38
CA ILE A 4 -1.77 -3.91 -11.26
C ILE A 4 -3.06 -4.47 -11.85
N VAL A 5 -3.43 -5.68 -11.46
CA VAL A 5 -4.67 -6.31 -11.90
C VAL A 5 -5.73 -6.05 -10.84
N ILE A 6 -6.81 -5.37 -11.25
CA ILE A 6 -7.91 -4.99 -10.37
C ILE A 6 -9.24 -5.52 -10.90
N PHE A 7 -10.15 -5.79 -9.97
CA PHE A 7 -11.53 -6.17 -10.24
C PHE A 7 -12.45 -5.19 -9.52
N LYS A 8 -13.50 -4.71 -10.18
CA LYS A 8 -14.50 -3.85 -9.54
C LYS A 8 -15.63 -4.71 -8.98
N ASN A 9 -15.81 -4.70 -7.66
CA ASN A 9 -16.85 -5.48 -6.99
C ASN A 9 -18.24 -4.82 -7.12
N SER A 10 -19.28 -5.55 -6.69
CA SER A 10 -20.67 -5.08 -6.75
C SER A 10 -20.94 -3.81 -5.93
N ASN A 11 -20.09 -3.50 -4.95
CA ASN A 11 -20.18 -2.29 -4.13
C ASN A 11 -19.47 -1.09 -4.79
N GLY A 12 -18.89 -1.28 -5.98
CA GLY A 12 -18.14 -0.25 -6.70
C GLY A 12 -16.70 -0.06 -6.22
N GLU A 13 -16.21 -0.91 -5.31
CA GLU A 13 -14.83 -0.87 -4.81
C GLU A 13 -13.90 -1.67 -5.73
N TYR A 14 -12.63 -1.26 -5.81
CA TYR A 14 -11.62 -2.01 -6.54
C TYR A 14 -10.89 -2.99 -5.61
N GLU A 15 -10.89 -4.26 -6.00
CA GLU A 15 -10.16 -5.33 -5.34
C GLU A 15 -8.90 -5.67 -6.15
N VAL A 16 -7.77 -5.74 -5.46
CA VAL A 16 -6.46 -6.01 -6.08
C VAL A 16 -6.26 -7.52 -6.16
N ILE A 17 -6.25 -8.04 -7.37
CA ILE A 17 -6.06 -9.46 -7.66
C ILE A 17 -4.57 -9.80 -7.80
N ASP A 18 -3.82 -8.94 -8.50
CA ASP A 18 -2.36 -9.00 -8.63
C ASP A 18 -1.74 -7.63 -8.37
N GLY A 19 -0.54 -7.63 -7.82
CA GLY A 19 0.22 -6.43 -7.49
C GLY A 19 0.07 -6.01 -6.04
N GLN A 20 -0.45 -6.88 -5.18
CA GLN A 20 -0.58 -6.62 -3.74
C GLN A 20 0.76 -6.20 -3.12
N GLN A 21 1.83 -6.98 -3.35
CA GLN A 21 3.18 -6.62 -2.84
C GLN A 21 3.67 -5.28 -3.40
N ARG A 22 3.41 -5.00 -4.69
CA ARG A 22 3.82 -3.74 -5.34
C ARG A 22 3.11 -2.54 -4.72
N ILE A 23 1.80 -2.63 -4.52
CA ILE A 23 1.00 -1.59 -3.85
C ILE A 23 1.50 -1.41 -2.42
N THR A 24 1.68 -2.49 -1.66
CA THR A 24 2.18 -2.42 -0.29
C THR A 24 3.50 -1.67 -0.21
N THR A 25 4.49 -2.04 -1.03
CA THR A 25 5.80 -1.38 -1.03
C THR A 25 5.69 0.10 -1.40
N ILE A 26 4.87 0.44 -2.40
CA ILE A 26 4.64 1.84 -2.79
C ILE A 26 3.94 2.61 -1.65
N SER A 27 2.96 2.01 -0.96
CA SER A 27 2.28 2.63 0.18
C SER A 27 3.24 2.91 1.33
N LEU A 28 4.14 1.98 1.64
CA LEU A 28 5.19 2.16 2.65
C LEU A 28 6.17 3.27 2.25
N LEU A 29 6.56 3.32 0.97
CA LEU A 29 7.41 4.38 0.42
C LEU A 29 6.76 5.77 0.56
N ILE A 30 5.52 5.90 0.10
CA ILE A 30 4.74 7.15 0.19
C ILE A 30 4.59 7.58 1.66
N ARG A 31 4.37 6.63 2.58
CA ARG A 31 4.26 6.92 4.01
C ARG A 31 5.57 7.45 4.60
N ALA A 32 6.71 6.86 4.22
CA ALA A 32 8.02 7.31 4.67
C ALA A 32 8.35 8.72 4.13
N MET A 33 8.04 8.98 2.84
CA MET A 33 8.17 10.31 2.23
C MET A 33 7.32 11.34 3.00
N TYR A 34 6.07 11.00 3.30
CA TYR A 34 5.17 11.85 4.07
C TYR A 34 5.72 12.13 5.48
N LEU A 35 6.28 11.13 6.17
CA LEU A 35 6.91 11.31 7.50
C LEU A 35 8.07 12.30 7.45
N MET A 36 8.89 12.24 6.39
CA MET A 36 10.02 13.16 6.24
C MET A 36 9.55 14.59 6.02
N LEU A 37 8.46 14.80 5.27
CA LEU A 37 7.86 16.14 5.13
C LEU A 37 7.19 16.63 6.42
N GLU A 38 6.68 15.73 7.27
CA GLU A 38 6.15 16.10 8.59
C GLU A 38 7.25 16.55 9.56
N LYS A 39 8.43 15.94 9.48
CA LYS A 39 9.56 16.23 10.39
C LYS A 39 10.39 17.43 9.95
N ASN A 40 10.40 17.77 8.66
CA ASN A 40 11.09 18.95 8.17
C ASN A 40 10.21 20.20 8.43
N VAL A 41 10.52 20.89 9.53
CA VAL A 41 9.74 22.02 10.10
C VAL A 41 9.94 23.34 9.33
N ASP A 42 10.48 23.32 8.11
CA ASP A 42 10.59 24.54 7.28
C ASP A 42 9.19 24.93 6.78
N SER A 43 8.46 25.59 7.68
CA SER A 43 7.02 25.82 7.68
C SER A 43 6.59 26.90 6.68
N ASN A 44 7.50 27.33 5.81
CA ASN A 44 7.30 28.39 4.81
C ASN A 44 7.62 27.94 3.37
N ASN A 45 7.77 26.63 3.12
CA ASN A 45 8.00 26.13 1.76
C ASN A 45 6.71 25.57 1.15
N GLU A 46 6.11 26.34 0.24
CA GLU A 46 4.88 25.98 -0.47
C GLU A 46 4.98 24.61 -1.18
N ASP A 47 6.16 24.24 -1.68
CA ASP A 47 6.37 22.95 -2.33
C ASP A 47 6.22 21.77 -1.37
N VAL A 48 6.66 21.94 -0.13
CA VAL A 48 6.54 20.92 0.93
C VAL A 48 5.07 20.70 1.27
N ASP A 49 4.30 21.78 1.39
CA ASP A 49 2.87 21.70 1.67
C ASP A 49 2.09 21.04 0.52
N ILE A 50 2.39 21.42 -0.73
CA ILE A 50 1.77 20.80 -1.91
C ILE A 50 2.09 19.30 -1.95
N LEU A 51 3.35 18.91 -1.74
CA LEU A 51 3.76 17.51 -1.75
C LEU A 51 3.11 16.72 -0.62
N LYS A 52 3.09 17.29 0.59
CA LYS A 52 2.46 16.67 1.76
C LYS A 52 0.98 16.43 1.50
N HIS A 53 0.28 17.43 0.96
CA HIS A 53 -1.11 17.29 0.57
C HIS A 53 -1.29 16.19 -0.50
N LYS A 54 -0.54 16.22 -1.61
CA LYS A 54 -0.63 15.20 -2.67
C LYS A 54 -0.40 13.78 -2.13
N LEU A 55 0.69 13.55 -1.38
CA LEU A 55 0.99 12.26 -0.76
C LEU A 55 -0.13 11.83 0.21
N GLY A 56 -0.65 12.77 0.99
CA GLY A 56 -1.76 12.54 1.90
C GLY A 56 -3.01 12.02 1.18
N THR A 57 -3.37 12.62 0.05
CA THR A 57 -4.51 12.16 -0.75
C THR A 57 -4.31 10.79 -1.38
N ILE A 58 -3.09 10.27 -1.49
CA ILE A 58 -2.86 8.92 -2.02
C ILE A 58 -3.17 7.85 -0.96
N LEU A 59 -2.79 8.09 0.30
CA LEU A 59 -2.92 7.10 1.38
C LEU A 59 -4.25 7.16 2.12
N TRP A 60 -4.79 8.36 2.32
CA TRP A 60 -5.94 8.59 3.20
C TRP A 60 -7.12 9.23 2.47
N GLN A 61 -8.33 8.97 2.99
CA GLN A 61 -9.53 9.73 2.63
C GLN A 61 -9.44 11.14 3.25
N GLN A 62 -10.27 12.08 2.78
CA GLN A 62 -10.31 13.44 3.31
C GLN A 62 -11.36 13.55 4.42
N LYS A 63 -11.05 14.33 5.47
CA LYS A 63 -11.99 14.56 6.58
C LYS A 63 -13.13 15.50 6.20
N ASP A 64 -12.82 16.52 5.41
CA ASP A 64 -13.72 17.64 5.11
C ASP A 64 -13.28 18.39 3.83
N SER A 65 -13.99 19.48 3.52
CA SER A 65 -13.75 20.38 2.39
C SER A 65 -12.38 21.07 2.40
N SER A 66 -11.63 20.99 3.50
CA SER A 66 -10.27 21.54 3.64
C SER A 66 -9.20 20.57 3.14
N TYR A 67 -9.61 19.43 2.58
CA TYR A 67 -8.72 18.42 1.97
C TYR A 67 -7.69 17.78 2.92
N ASN A 68 -7.85 17.97 4.23
CA ASN A 68 -6.96 17.38 5.22
C ASN A 68 -7.12 15.84 5.28
N PRO A 69 -6.01 15.08 5.34
CA PRO A 69 -6.06 13.62 5.39
C PRO A 69 -6.70 13.12 6.69
N ASP A 70 -7.59 12.15 6.55
CA ASP A 70 -8.13 11.36 7.64
C ASP A 70 -7.25 10.13 7.89
N PHE A 71 -6.29 10.28 8.81
CA PHE A 71 -5.39 9.19 9.20
C PHE A 71 -6.11 7.93 9.72
N SER A 72 -7.40 8.02 10.07
CA SER A 72 -8.20 6.86 10.47
C SER A 72 -8.87 6.13 9.30
N LYS A 73 -8.94 6.74 8.11
CA LYS A 73 -9.60 6.19 6.93
C LYS A 73 -8.60 6.01 5.79
N PHE A 74 -8.04 4.81 5.72
CA PHE A 74 -7.12 4.42 4.65
C PHE A 74 -7.85 4.29 3.30
N LYS A 75 -7.11 4.36 2.19
CA LYS A 75 -7.63 4.00 0.85
C LYS A 75 -7.31 2.55 0.47
N LEU A 76 -6.34 1.94 1.15
CA LEU A 76 -5.94 0.56 0.96
C LEU A 76 -6.32 -0.26 2.20
N TYR A 77 -7.14 -1.29 2.01
CA TYR A 77 -7.51 -2.24 3.05
C TYR A 77 -7.19 -3.64 2.60
N SER A 78 -6.61 -4.44 3.51
CA SER A 78 -6.45 -5.86 3.26
C SER A 78 -7.58 -6.66 3.89
N LYS A 79 -8.19 -7.53 3.09
CA LYS A 79 -9.19 -8.51 3.53
C LYS A 79 -8.57 -9.87 3.86
N VAL A 80 -7.27 -10.10 3.62
CA VAL A 80 -6.69 -11.47 3.58
C VAL A 80 -5.45 -11.61 4.48
N ILE A 81 -4.95 -10.51 5.04
CA ILE A 81 -3.82 -10.54 5.97
C ILE A 81 -4.32 -11.00 7.35
N ASN A 82 -3.56 -11.88 8.01
CA ASN A 82 -3.76 -12.23 9.42
C ASN A 82 -3.78 -10.97 10.32
N ASP A 83 -4.71 -10.91 11.27
CA ASP A 83 -5.02 -9.69 12.04
C ASP A 83 -3.79 -8.97 12.59
N LYS A 84 -2.78 -9.70 13.05
CA LYS A 84 -1.51 -9.13 13.53
C LYS A 84 -0.76 -8.30 12.48
N ASN A 85 -0.54 -8.83 11.28
CA ASN A 85 0.21 -8.11 10.25
C ASN A 85 -0.60 -6.96 9.66
N LYS A 86 -1.94 -7.09 9.65
CA LYS A 86 -2.84 -6.02 9.26
C LYS A 86 -2.67 -4.83 10.22
N LEU A 87 -2.68 -5.09 11.52
CA LEU A 87 -2.47 -4.06 12.54
C LEU A 87 -1.10 -3.38 12.39
N ILE A 88 -0.03 -4.13 12.14
CA ILE A 88 1.30 -3.56 11.93
C ILE A 88 1.32 -2.64 10.71
N PHE A 89 0.77 -3.09 9.58
CA PHE A 89 0.70 -2.26 8.38
C PHE A 89 -0.14 -1.00 8.61
N GLU A 90 -1.32 -1.12 9.21
CA GLU A 90 -2.19 0.02 9.53
C GLU A 90 -1.53 0.99 10.51
N GLU A 91 -0.76 0.50 11.49
CA GLU A 91 -0.03 1.34 12.44
C GLU A 91 1.08 2.15 11.74
N ILE A 92 1.85 1.50 10.86
CA ILE A 92 2.87 2.14 10.04
C ILE A 92 2.22 3.21 9.16
N ILE A 93 1.16 2.88 8.43
CA ILE A 93 0.47 3.84 7.58
C ILE A 93 -0.08 4.99 8.42
N LYS A 94 -0.76 4.72 9.54
CA LYS A 94 -1.37 5.78 10.37
C LYS A 94 -0.33 6.73 10.99
N ASN A 95 0.62 6.17 11.72
CA ASN A 95 1.48 6.94 12.63
C ASN A 95 2.93 7.01 12.15
N GLY A 96 3.31 6.19 11.18
CA GLY A 96 4.72 6.03 10.81
C GLY A 96 5.53 5.31 11.89
N THR A 97 4.86 4.68 12.86
CA THR A 97 5.49 3.94 13.96
C THR A 97 5.66 2.47 13.55
N TYR A 98 6.80 1.91 13.92
CA TYR A 98 7.12 0.51 13.74
C TYR A 98 8.11 0.08 14.82
N ASN A 99 8.19 -1.22 15.05
CA ASN A 99 9.19 -1.78 15.94
C ASN A 99 10.41 -2.20 15.11
N GLU A 100 11.53 -1.48 15.26
CA GLU A 100 12.80 -1.78 14.58
C GLU A 100 13.32 -3.21 14.83
N LYS A 101 12.97 -3.80 15.99
CA LYS A 101 13.34 -5.17 16.35
C LYS A 101 12.35 -6.22 15.85
N SER A 102 11.26 -5.79 15.19
CA SER A 102 10.26 -6.71 14.69
C SER A 102 10.83 -7.57 13.55
N LYS A 103 10.39 -8.83 13.52
CA LYS A 103 10.81 -9.78 12.48
C LYS A 103 9.87 -9.79 11.27
N ASP A 104 8.76 -9.04 11.32
CA ASP A 104 7.78 -8.98 10.23
C ASP A 104 8.30 -8.18 9.03
N ASN A 105 7.76 -8.50 7.85
CA ASN A 105 8.22 -7.91 6.60
C ASN A 105 7.82 -6.44 6.43
N TYR A 106 6.72 -5.99 7.04
CA TYR A 106 6.29 -4.59 6.92
C TYR A 106 7.24 -3.67 7.68
N SER A 107 7.54 -3.99 8.94
CA SER A 107 8.48 -3.22 9.77
C SER A 107 9.88 -3.22 9.16
N LYS A 108 10.38 -4.37 8.70
CA LYS A 108 11.70 -4.46 8.03
C LYS A 108 11.77 -3.62 6.77
N ASN A 109 10.79 -3.75 5.88
CA ASN A 109 10.77 -3.02 4.62
C ASN A 109 10.64 -1.52 4.87
N TYR A 110 9.77 -1.12 5.80
CA TYR A 110 9.60 0.28 6.16
C TYR A 110 10.87 0.87 6.78
N ASN A 111 11.56 0.13 7.64
CA ASN A 111 12.86 0.55 8.19
C ASN A 111 13.89 0.82 7.08
N VAL A 112 14.07 -0.14 6.17
CA VAL A 112 15.02 -0.01 5.05
C VAL A 112 14.68 1.18 4.17
N ILE A 113 13.40 1.37 3.82
CA ILE A 113 12.94 2.51 3.05
C ILE A 113 13.26 3.83 3.77
N LEU A 114 12.95 3.91 5.06
CA LEU A 114 13.16 5.12 5.84
C LEU A 114 14.65 5.46 5.96
N ASP A 115 15.50 4.46 6.20
CA ASP A 115 16.95 4.65 6.30
C ASP A 115 17.54 5.14 4.97
N LEU A 116 17.12 4.56 3.84
CA LEU A 116 17.54 5.01 2.50
C LEU A 116 17.13 6.46 2.22
N ILE A 117 15.91 6.85 2.60
CA ILE A 117 15.44 8.22 2.42
C ILE A 117 16.23 9.19 3.31
N LYS A 118 16.49 8.81 4.58
CA LYS A 118 17.27 9.64 5.51
C LYS A 118 18.69 9.85 4.99
N GLU A 119 19.38 8.78 4.64
CA GLU A 119 20.74 8.81 4.09
C GLU A 119 20.82 9.79 2.90
N LYS A 120 19.87 9.72 1.96
CA LYS A 120 19.85 10.59 0.78
C LYS A 120 19.36 12.00 1.06
N SER A 121 18.59 12.20 2.14
CA SER A 121 18.12 13.52 2.55
C SER A 121 19.20 14.40 3.18
N GLU A 122 20.19 13.78 3.85
CA GLU A 122 21.33 14.49 4.47
C GLU A 122 22.31 15.03 3.41
N GLU A 123 22.36 14.39 2.24
CA GLU A 123 23.28 14.75 1.15
C GLU A 123 22.72 15.87 0.23
N ILE A 124 21.39 15.92 -0.01
CA ILE A 124 20.79 16.80 -1.05
C ILE A 124 19.34 17.23 -0.72
N THR A 125 19.15 18.36 -0.03
CA THR A 125 17.81 18.86 0.36
C THR A 125 16.88 19.16 -0.84
N THR A 126 17.37 19.85 -1.88
CA THR A 126 16.57 20.16 -3.09
C THR A 126 16.33 18.91 -3.96
N GLY A 127 17.27 17.96 -3.96
CA GLY A 127 17.16 16.72 -4.72
C GLY A 127 16.03 15.83 -4.23
N LEU A 128 15.78 15.83 -2.91
CA LEU A 128 14.72 15.04 -2.30
C LEU A 128 13.31 15.53 -2.70
N ILE A 129 13.09 16.85 -2.72
CA ILE A 129 11.82 17.44 -3.17
C ILE A 129 11.54 17.08 -4.63
N ASN A 130 12.56 17.17 -5.49
CA ASN A 130 12.45 16.80 -6.90
C ASN A 130 12.18 15.31 -7.08
N PHE A 131 12.81 14.45 -6.27
CA PHE A 131 12.52 13.03 -6.26
C PHE A 131 11.06 12.75 -5.87
N TYR A 132 10.54 13.44 -4.85
CA TYR A 132 9.15 13.26 -4.42
C TYR A 132 8.17 13.70 -5.51
N ARG A 133 8.43 14.84 -6.15
CA ARG A 133 7.68 15.30 -7.34
C ARG A 133 7.72 14.24 -8.45
N PHE A 134 8.89 13.69 -8.75
CA PHE A 134 9.04 12.63 -9.76
C PHE A 134 8.19 11.40 -9.44
N ILE A 135 8.21 10.92 -8.19
CA ILE A 135 7.41 9.76 -7.77
C ILE A 135 5.92 10.01 -7.96
N ILE A 136 5.42 11.20 -7.64
CA ILE A 136 3.98 11.51 -7.73
C ILE A 136 3.55 11.81 -9.17
N GLU A 137 4.39 12.47 -9.97
CA GLU A 137 4.00 13.08 -11.25
C GLU A 137 4.50 12.34 -12.49
N ARG A 138 5.50 11.45 -12.35
CA ARG A 138 6.15 10.76 -13.49
C ARG A 138 6.06 9.25 -13.41
N VAL A 139 5.81 8.69 -12.24
CA VAL A 139 5.66 7.24 -12.09
C VAL A 139 4.28 6.81 -12.55
N LEU A 140 4.26 5.99 -13.60
CA LEU A 140 3.03 5.43 -14.17
C LEU A 140 2.77 4.02 -13.62
N ILE A 141 1.56 3.84 -13.12
CA ILE A 141 1.01 2.54 -12.73
C ILE A 141 0.03 2.11 -13.81
N LEU A 142 0.33 0.99 -14.48
CA LEU A 142 -0.57 0.41 -15.48
C LEU A 142 -1.62 -0.44 -14.77
N LYS A 143 -2.89 -0.03 -14.83
CA LYS A 143 -4.00 -0.84 -14.33
C LYS A 143 -4.56 -1.73 -15.44
N ILE A 144 -4.77 -3.00 -15.12
CA ILE A 144 -5.58 -3.94 -15.91
C ILE A 144 -6.87 -4.11 -15.12
N GLU A 145 -7.95 -3.52 -15.62
CA GLU A 145 -9.26 -3.59 -14.99
C GLU A 145 -10.07 -4.70 -15.63
N LEU A 146 -10.59 -5.60 -14.79
CA LEU A 146 -11.30 -6.78 -15.23
C LEU A 146 -12.78 -6.69 -14.85
N ASN A 147 -13.62 -7.05 -15.81
CA ASN A 147 -15.07 -6.90 -15.70
C ASN A 147 -15.74 -8.05 -14.94
N ASN A 148 -15.05 -9.19 -14.78
CA ASN A 148 -15.55 -10.32 -14.03
C ASN A 148 -14.39 -11.05 -13.31
N PHE A 149 -14.72 -11.65 -12.17
CA PHE A 149 -13.76 -12.28 -11.27
C PHE A 149 -13.14 -13.55 -11.86
N ASP A 150 -13.92 -14.35 -12.61
CA ASP A 150 -13.42 -15.60 -13.21
C ASP A 150 -12.37 -15.33 -14.31
N THR A 151 -12.54 -14.27 -15.09
CA THR A 151 -11.55 -13.79 -16.07
C THR A 151 -10.33 -13.22 -15.35
N ALA A 152 -10.49 -12.64 -14.15
CA ALA A 152 -9.38 -12.25 -13.32
C ALA A 152 -8.51 -13.42 -12.88
N LEU A 153 -9.12 -14.53 -12.46
CA LEU A 153 -8.38 -15.75 -12.13
C LEU A 153 -7.65 -16.33 -13.34
N ASN A 154 -8.27 -16.34 -14.52
CA ASN A 154 -7.65 -16.85 -15.75
C ASN A 154 -6.50 -15.97 -16.25
N ILE A 155 -6.67 -14.64 -16.24
CA ILE A 155 -5.61 -13.70 -16.61
C ILE A 155 -4.47 -13.78 -15.59
N PHE A 156 -4.79 -13.93 -14.31
CA PHE A 156 -3.81 -14.09 -13.25
C PHE A 156 -2.97 -15.37 -13.43
N SER A 157 -3.58 -16.54 -13.64
CA SER A 157 -2.85 -17.80 -13.83
C SER A 157 -1.90 -17.75 -15.04
N THR A 158 -2.22 -16.91 -16.03
CA THR A 158 -1.40 -16.71 -17.21
C THR A 158 -0.28 -15.67 -16.99
N LEU A 159 -0.53 -14.62 -16.19
CA LEU A 159 0.41 -13.52 -15.92
C LEU A 159 1.39 -13.81 -14.77
N ASN A 160 1.02 -14.63 -13.79
CA ASN A 160 1.81 -14.94 -12.58
C ASN A 160 3.13 -15.70 -12.89
N ASN A 161 3.39 -16.00 -14.17
CA ASN A 161 4.63 -16.62 -14.64
C ASN A 161 5.85 -15.68 -14.70
N ARG A 162 5.76 -14.41 -14.26
CA ARG A 162 6.89 -13.46 -14.34
C ARG A 162 7.04 -12.63 -13.05
N GLY A 163 7.72 -13.19 -12.05
CA GLY A 163 8.04 -12.56 -10.76
C GLY A 163 8.36 -13.58 -9.66
N LEU A 164 8.40 -13.15 -8.39
CA LEU A 164 8.35 -14.07 -7.25
C LEU A 164 6.92 -14.65 -7.21
N GLN A 165 6.77 -15.89 -7.65
CA GLN A 165 5.46 -16.51 -7.83
C GLN A 165 4.73 -16.56 -6.49
N LEU A 166 3.55 -15.94 -6.41
CA LEU A 166 2.57 -16.35 -5.40
C LEU A 166 2.25 -17.81 -5.70
N SER A 167 2.26 -18.68 -4.69
CA SER A 167 1.87 -20.06 -4.91
C SER A 167 0.40 -20.08 -5.34
N ASP A 168 0.02 -20.96 -6.27
CA ASP A 168 -1.39 -21.12 -6.68
C ASP A 168 -2.30 -21.29 -5.45
N ALA A 169 -1.78 -21.93 -4.41
CA ALA A 169 -2.41 -22.08 -3.10
C ALA A 169 -2.72 -20.73 -2.42
N ASP A 170 -1.84 -19.74 -2.45
CA ASP A 170 -2.10 -18.43 -1.84
C ASP A 170 -3.24 -17.67 -2.54
N ILE A 171 -3.39 -17.86 -3.85
CA ILE A 171 -4.50 -17.28 -4.62
C ILE A 171 -5.81 -17.97 -4.25
N PHE A 172 -5.84 -19.31 -4.28
CA PHE A 172 -7.03 -20.05 -3.85
C PHE A 172 -7.39 -19.74 -2.40
N LYS A 173 -6.40 -19.58 -1.51
CA LYS A 173 -6.60 -19.13 -0.13
C LYS A 173 -7.35 -17.80 -0.10
N SER A 174 -6.85 -16.79 -0.83
CA SER A 174 -7.47 -15.46 -0.91
C SER A 174 -8.89 -15.50 -1.48
N VAL A 175 -9.10 -16.27 -2.55
CA VAL A 175 -10.40 -16.42 -3.23
C VAL A 175 -11.42 -17.08 -2.32
N ILE A 176 -11.07 -18.23 -1.74
CA ILE A 176 -11.97 -18.97 -0.86
C ILE A 176 -12.25 -18.14 0.39
N TYR A 177 -11.22 -17.53 0.99
CA TYR A 177 -11.38 -16.63 2.14
C TYR A 177 -12.33 -15.47 1.85
N SER A 178 -12.29 -14.89 0.64
CA SER A 178 -13.20 -13.81 0.23
C SER A 178 -14.66 -14.25 0.10
N LYS A 179 -14.93 -15.53 -0.17
CA LYS A 179 -16.28 -16.11 -0.36
C LYS A 179 -16.91 -16.59 0.95
N ILE A 180 -16.12 -16.83 1.99
CA ILE A 180 -16.62 -17.21 3.32
C ILE A 180 -17.29 -15.98 3.96
N LYS A 181 -18.51 -16.14 4.48
CA LYS A 181 -19.29 -15.06 5.10
C LYS A 181 -19.22 -15.05 6.63
N GLY A 182 -19.00 -16.21 7.26
CA GLY A 182 -18.92 -16.34 8.72
C GLY A 182 -17.51 -16.05 9.27
N SER A 183 -17.41 -15.26 10.35
CA SER A 183 -16.11 -14.98 11.01
C SER A 183 -15.46 -16.25 11.56
N ASN A 184 -16.23 -17.12 12.23
CA ASN A 184 -15.71 -18.39 12.75
C ASN A 184 -15.23 -19.33 11.63
N GLU A 185 -15.95 -19.37 10.51
CA GLU A 185 -15.56 -20.17 9.34
C GLU A 185 -14.29 -19.65 8.67
N LYS A 186 -14.05 -18.33 8.70
CA LYS A 186 -12.81 -17.72 8.20
C LYS A 186 -11.62 -18.11 9.05
N ASP A 187 -11.78 -18.09 10.37
CA ASP A 187 -10.74 -18.48 11.31
C ASP A 187 -10.41 -19.98 11.19
N ASP A 188 -11.44 -20.83 11.08
CA ASP A 188 -11.28 -22.26 10.85
C ASP A 188 -10.63 -22.55 9.48
N PHE A 189 -10.99 -21.82 8.43
CA PHE A 189 -10.35 -21.95 7.12
C PHE A 189 -8.87 -21.55 7.17
N ILE A 190 -8.52 -20.43 7.81
CA ILE A 190 -7.11 -20.02 7.98
C ILE A 190 -6.34 -21.07 8.76
N LYS A 191 -6.95 -21.66 9.80
CA LYS A 191 -6.30 -22.67 10.65
C LYS A 191 -6.05 -23.99 9.93
N ASN A 192 -6.93 -24.39 9.01
CA ASN A 192 -6.85 -25.64 8.28
C ASN A 192 -6.09 -25.55 6.94
N TRP A 193 -5.70 -24.35 6.51
CA TRP A 193 -4.95 -24.08 5.28
C TRP A 193 -3.47 -23.79 5.53
#